data_AF-A0AAD1URV5-F1
#
_entry.id   AF-A0AAD1URV5-F1
#
_cell.length_a   1.000
_cell.length_b   1.000
_cell.length_c   1.000
_cell.angle_alpha   90.00
_cell.angle_beta   90.00
_cell.angle_gamma   90.00
#
_symmetry.space_group_name_H-M   'P 1'
#
loop_
_entity.id
_entity.type
_entity.pdbx_description
1 polymer ?
#
loop_
_entity_poly.entity_id
_entity_poly.type
_entity_poly.pdbx_seq_one_letter_code
_entity_poly.pdbx_strand_id
1 'polypeptide(L)'
;MVNHAAEDLISAFIGGCLIGLATTLNYYMYGRITGNSGIFNTLIKFNVKEGLRWKYSFLAGIASIGYLIYLITDNGKWTTSSFTLYFFDPIDAAIGDLHIGGWVLAGILVGIGTKMGNGCTSGHGVCGLPRLSIRSIVAVGTFMGCGIAIATLRYHVEFLRSRQSFGNGFEDAWPITGGVLVAIILAIFIGLTIYMFIKMEEAKDKWDMPIGFCVGLIFGAGLVISGMCRRTKIVNFLTIHKDWDPSLMLVMCGAILVNAFTFTWIIYKVKEPVFGETICNPKNKKVDLRLVCGAALFGLGWGIGGLCPGPGMINFFLVTHMIIWIPCLAIGQLGFEIVDKSISKYRQPKAEEEYDPSANKVHP
;
A
#
# COMPACT_ATOMS: atom_id res chain seq x y z
N MET A 1 -22.20 -21.09 11.44
CA MET A 1 -22.03 -19.71 10.92
C MET A 1 -21.48 -18.73 11.97
N VAL A 2 -21.78 -18.86 13.27
CA VAL A 2 -21.28 -17.93 14.31
C VAL A 2 -19.78 -18.08 14.63
N ASN A 3 -19.21 -19.29 14.57
CA ASN A 3 -17.79 -19.52 14.94
C ASN A 3 -16.79 -18.95 13.93
N HIS A 4 -17.09 -19.00 12.62
CA HIS A 4 -16.18 -18.46 11.59
C HIS A 4 -16.05 -16.93 11.64
N ALA A 5 -17.11 -16.22 12.05
CA ALA A 5 -17.08 -14.77 12.17
C ALA A 5 -16.14 -14.31 13.30
N ALA A 6 -16.17 -14.97 14.46
CA ALA A 6 -15.32 -14.59 15.59
C ALA A 6 -13.81 -14.81 15.31
N GLU A 7 -13.47 -15.91 14.64
CA GLU A 7 -12.09 -16.24 14.23
C GLU A 7 -11.54 -15.22 13.21
N ASP A 8 -12.38 -14.81 12.26
CA ASP A 8 -12.06 -13.78 11.29
C ASP A 8 -11.82 -12.40 11.93
N LEU A 9 -12.56 -12.07 13.01
CA LEU A 9 -12.38 -10.81 13.75
C LEU A 9 -11.09 -10.79 14.58
N ILE A 10 -10.76 -11.90 15.24
CA ILE A 10 -9.52 -12.01 16.04
C ILE A 10 -8.30 -11.93 15.11
N SER A 11 -8.32 -12.68 14.00
CA SER A 11 -7.25 -12.64 13.00
C SER A 11 -7.11 -11.25 12.35
N ALA A 12 -8.22 -10.56 12.07
CA ALA A 12 -8.22 -9.16 11.64
C ALA A 12 -7.48 -8.24 12.64
N PHE A 13 -7.79 -8.34 13.93
CA PHE A 13 -7.14 -7.53 14.97
C PHE A 13 -5.64 -7.86 15.10
N ILE A 14 -5.28 -9.14 15.16
CA ILE A 14 -3.87 -9.59 15.24
C ILE A 14 -3.08 -9.11 14.03
N GLY A 15 -3.62 -9.29 12.83
CA GLY A 15 -3.00 -8.82 11.59
C GLY A 15 -2.84 -7.29 11.59
N GLY A 16 -3.84 -6.55 12.09
CA GLY A 16 -3.75 -5.11 12.32
C GLY A 16 -2.58 -4.73 13.25
N CYS A 17 -2.43 -5.42 14.38
CA CYS A 17 -1.33 -5.20 15.31
C CYS A 17 0.04 -5.46 14.66
N LEU A 18 0.18 -6.52 13.86
CA LEU A 18 1.41 -6.82 13.11
C LEU A 18 1.75 -5.73 12.08
N ILE A 19 0.75 -5.22 11.36
CA ILE A 19 0.92 -4.10 10.43
C ILE A 19 1.39 -2.86 11.20
N GLY A 20 0.75 -2.53 12.33
CA GLY A 20 1.17 -1.44 13.22
C GLY A 20 2.64 -1.59 13.63
N LEU A 21 3.00 -2.76 14.17
CA LEU A 21 4.37 -3.08 14.58
C LEU A 21 5.37 -2.87 13.43
N ALA A 22 5.09 -3.40 12.24
CA ALA A 22 5.96 -3.24 11.08
C ALA A 22 6.10 -1.77 10.66
N THR A 23 5.01 -0.99 10.67
CA THR A 23 5.09 0.45 10.34
C THR A 23 5.87 1.26 11.36
N THR A 24 5.74 0.90 12.64
CA THR A 24 6.51 1.48 13.73
C THR A 24 8.00 1.15 13.61
N LEU A 25 8.34 -0.12 13.35
CA LEU A 25 9.72 -0.56 13.12
C LEU A 25 10.33 0.19 11.93
N ASN A 26 9.60 0.28 10.82
CA ASN A 26 10.06 1.01 9.64
C ASN A 26 10.31 2.49 9.94
N TYR A 27 9.43 3.13 10.72
CA TYR A 27 9.60 4.53 11.12
C TYR A 27 10.81 4.71 12.05
N TYR A 28 11.03 3.79 12.98
CA TYR A 28 12.20 3.80 13.87
C TYR A 28 13.52 3.61 13.10
N MET A 29 13.54 2.68 12.16
CA MET A 29 14.73 2.35 11.37
C MET A 29 15.06 3.45 10.36
N TYR A 30 14.08 3.94 9.59
CA TYR A 30 14.31 4.81 8.44
C TYR A 30 13.87 6.26 8.64
N GLY A 31 13.18 6.58 9.73
CA GLY A 31 12.62 7.91 9.98
C GLY A 31 11.49 8.28 9.00
N ARG A 32 10.95 7.31 8.26
CA ARG A 32 9.98 7.53 7.18
C ARG A 32 8.70 6.75 7.40
N ILE A 33 7.57 7.39 7.08
CA ILE A 33 6.25 6.77 7.15
C ILE A 33 6.14 5.66 6.11
N THR A 34 5.64 4.50 6.52
CA THR A 34 5.36 3.38 5.63
C THR A 34 4.11 3.67 4.79
N GLY A 35 4.32 4.00 3.52
CA GLY A 35 3.26 4.15 2.52
C GLY A 35 3.53 3.25 1.33
N ASN A 36 2.79 2.14 1.20
CA ASN A 36 3.08 1.12 0.18
C ASN A 36 2.99 1.68 -1.25
N SER A 37 2.09 2.64 -1.49
CA SER A 37 1.99 3.34 -2.78
C SER A 37 3.23 4.15 -3.11
N GLY A 38 3.86 4.80 -2.12
CA GLY A 38 5.09 5.58 -2.29
C GLY A 38 6.33 4.71 -2.43
N ILE A 39 6.37 3.59 -1.69
CA ILE A 39 7.39 2.55 -1.83
C ILE A 39 7.36 2.01 -3.27
N PHE A 40 6.19 1.58 -3.74
CA PHE A 40 5.98 1.09 -5.11
C PHE A 40 6.39 2.11 -6.17
N ASN A 41 5.96 3.37 -6.05
CA ASN A 41 6.33 4.44 -6.98
C ASN A 41 7.86 4.66 -7.07
N THR A 42 8.58 4.43 -5.97
CA THR A 42 10.05 4.57 -5.97
C THR A 42 10.71 3.45 -6.77
N LEU A 43 10.18 2.24 -6.68
CA LEU A 43 10.67 1.09 -7.46
C LEU A 43 10.44 1.29 -8.95
N ILE A 44 9.23 1.73 -9.35
CA ILE A 44 8.91 1.96 -10.77
C ILE A 44 9.89 2.95 -11.42
N LYS A 45 10.34 3.95 -10.66
CA LYS A 45 11.27 4.97 -11.12
C LYS A 45 12.73 4.62 -11.00
N PHE A 46 13.05 3.53 -10.29
CA PHE A 46 14.42 3.19 -9.90
C PHE A 46 15.16 4.38 -9.25
N ASN A 47 14.46 5.17 -8.42
CA ASN A 47 15.03 6.39 -7.84
C ASN A 47 15.90 6.08 -6.62
N VAL A 48 17.20 5.90 -6.84
CA VAL A 48 18.19 5.55 -5.80
C VAL A 48 18.22 6.58 -4.66
N LYS A 49 18.08 7.88 -4.96
CA LYS A 49 18.12 8.97 -3.98
C LYS A 49 16.98 8.90 -2.94
N GLU A 50 15.90 8.21 -3.26
CA GLU A 50 14.74 8.06 -2.38
C GLU A 50 14.83 6.83 -1.46
N GLY A 51 16.00 6.18 -1.36
CA GLY A 51 16.18 4.97 -0.56
C GLY A 51 15.61 3.74 -1.25
N LEU A 52 15.98 3.53 -2.53
CA LEU A 52 15.48 2.40 -3.33
C LEU A 52 15.76 1.04 -2.69
N ARG A 53 16.88 0.90 -1.97
CA ARG A 53 17.36 -0.36 -1.38
C ARG A 53 16.38 -0.94 -0.37
N TRP A 54 16.16 -0.26 0.76
CA TRP A 54 15.21 -0.73 1.78
C TRP A 54 13.78 -0.88 1.26
N LYS A 55 13.36 -0.01 0.33
CA LYS A 55 12.02 -0.08 -0.29
C LYS A 55 11.85 -1.34 -1.13
N TYR A 56 12.88 -1.71 -1.88
CA TYR A 56 12.91 -2.95 -2.64
C TYR A 56 12.86 -4.15 -1.69
N SER A 57 13.75 -4.18 -0.68
CA SER A 57 13.78 -5.27 0.31
C SER A 57 12.45 -5.44 1.04
N PHE A 58 11.79 -4.33 1.41
CA PHE A 58 10.47 -4.34 2.04
C PHE A 58 9.39 -4.98 1.14
N LEU A 59 9.35 -4.61 -0.15
CA LEU A 59 8.39 -5.22 -1.08
C LEU A 59 8.73 -6.68 -1.41
N ALA A 60 10.01 -7.02 -1.49
CA ALA A 60 10.46 -8.41 -1.61
C ALA A 60 9.97 -9.24 -0.42
N GLY A 61 10.13 -8.74 0.81
CA GLY A 61 9.61 -9.40 2.01
C GLY A 61 8.09 -9.61 1.97
N ILE A 62 7.32 -8.59 1.58
CA ILE A 62 5.86 -8.70 1.41
C ILE A 62 5.48 -9.79 0.40
N ALA A 63 6.14 -9.82 -0.76
CA ALA A 63 5.89 -10.82 -1.79
C ALA A 63 6.24 -12.24 -1.31
N SER A 64 7.40 -12.40 -0.65
CA SER A 64 7.90 -13.69 -0.19
C SER A 64 7.02 -14.32 0.88
N ILE A 65 6.57 -13.55 1.88
CA ILE A 65 5.71 -14.10 2.93
C ILE A 65 4.33 -14.49 2.41
N GLY A 66 3.78 -13.71 1.47
CA GLY A 66 2.51 -14.04 0.83
C GLY A 66 2.58 -15.37 0.09
N TYR A 67 3.62 -15.56 -0.71
CA TYR A 67 3.84 -16.81 -1.43
C TYR A 67 4.18 -17.98 -0.50
N LEU A 68 4.98 -17.75 0.54
CA LEU A 68 5.31 -18.79 1.53
C LEU A 68 4.06 -19.29 2.26
N ILE A 69 3.17 -18.39 2.68
CA ILE A 69 1.89 -18.78 3.31
C ILE A 69 1.05 -19.55 2.31
N TYR A 70 0.99 -19.12 1.04
CA TYR A 70 0.28 -19.84 -0.01
C TYR A 70 0.79 -21.27 -0.21
N LEU A 71 2.10 -21.52 -0.11
CA LEU A 71 2.69 -22.86 -0.23
C LEU A 71 2.45 -23.76 0.98
N ILE A 72 2.47 -23.18 2.20
CA ILE A 72 2.29 -23.95 3.45
C ILE A 72 0.81 -24.27 3.69
N THR A 73 -0.08 -23.43 3.17
CA THR A 73 -1.52 -23.62 3.26
C THR A 73 -2.03 -24.33 1.99
N ASP A 74 -3.14 -25.03 2.05
CA ASP A 74 -3.74 -25.72 0.89
C ASP A 74 -4.30 -24.66 -0.08
N ASN A 75 -3.41 -24.02 -0.85
CA ASN A 75 -3.65 -22.87 -1.72
C ASN A 75 -4.32 -21.67 -1.00
N GLY A 76 -3.83 -21.30 0.18
CA GLY A 76 -4.40 -20.21 0.98
C GLY A 76 -5.49 -20.64 1.96
N LYS A 77 -5.87 -21.93 1.96
CA LYS A 77 -6.84 -22.50 2.88
C LYS A 77 -6.13 -23.25 3.99
N TRP A 78 -6.46 -22.95 5.25
CA TRP A 78 -6.04 -23.75 6.39
C TRP A 78 -7.26 -24.39 7.03
N THR A 79 -7.29 -25.73 7.00
CA THR A 79 -8.38 -26.53 7.58
C THR A 79 -7.84 -27.35 8.74
N THR A 80 -8.46 -27.18 9.91
CA THR A 80 -8.23 -27.99 11.12
C THR A 80 -9.55 -28.67 11.51
N SER A 81 -9.52 -29.72 12.34
CA SER A 81 -10.72 -30.42 12.83
C SER A 81 -11.76 -29.50 13.49
N SER A 82 -11.36 -28.31 13.97
CA SER A 82 -12.22 -27.37 14.68
C SER A 82 -12.61 -26.13 13.87
N PHE A 83 -11.85 -25.76 12.82
CA PHE A 83 -12.11 -24.53 12.07
C PHE A 83 -11.49 -24.51 10.67
N THR A 84 -11.97 -23.60 9.82
CA THR A 84 -11.42 -23.33 8.47
C THR A 84 -11.15 -21.84 8.34
N LEU A 85 -9.89 -21.48 8.10
CA LEU A 85 -9.44 -20.10 7.91
C LEU A 85 -8.96 -19.90 6.47
N TYR A 86 -9.44 -18.84 5.83
CA TYR A 86 -9.05 -18.44 4.48
C TYR A 86 -8.13 -17.23 4.54
N PHE A 87 -6.88 -17.41 4.13
CA PHE A 87 -5.89 -16.34 4.01
C PHE A 87 -6.00 -15.58 2.69
N PHE A 88 -6.44 -16.26 1.64
CA PHE A 88 -6.68 -15.72 0.31
C PHE A 88 -8.08 -16.10 -0.18
N ASP A 89 -8.63 -15.30 -1.10
CA ASP A 89 -9.88 -15.64 -1.75
C ASP A 89 -9.65 -16.80 -2.73
N PRO A 90 -10.59 -17.75 -2.86
CA PRO A 90 -10.62 -18.64 -4.01
C PRO A 90 -10.58 -17.81 -5.31
N ILE A 91 -9.90 -18.30 -6.35
CA ILE A 91 -9.68 -17.54 -7.60
C ILE A 91 -11.00 -17.02 -8.16
N ASP A 92 -12.03 -17.85 -8.24
CA ASP A 92 -13.38 -17.47 -8.69
C ASP A 92 -13.98 -16.29 -7.92
N ALA A 93 -13.77 -16.25 -6.60
CA ALA A 93 -14.27 -15.20 -5.73
C ALA A 93 -13.42 -13.93 -5.81
N ALA A 94 -12.10 -14.06 -5.96
CA ALA A 94 -11.18 -12.93 -6.16
C ALA A 94 -11.45 -12.16 -7.45
N ILE A 95 -11.76 -12.88 -8.52
CA ILE A 95 -12.08 -12.31 -9.84
C ILE A 95 -13.58 -12.02 -10.01
N GLY A 96 -14.40 -12.55 -9.10
CA GLY A 96 -15.85 -12.40 -9.07
C GLY A 96 -16.30 -10.94 -9.17
N ASP A 97 -17.42 -10.74 -9.88
CA ASP A 97 -18.16 -9.48 -9.94
C ASP A 97 -17.36 -8.25 -10.39
N LEU A 98 -16.30 -8.37 -11.21
CA LEU A 98 -15.66 -7.21 -11.82
C LEU A 98 -15.16 -7.46 -13.24
N HIS A 99 -15.67 -6.65 -14.15
CA HIS A 99 -15.23 -6.62 -15.55
C HIS A 99 -13.78 -6.15 -15.68
N ILE A 100 -13.07 -6.58 -16.73
CA ILE A 100 -11.68 -6.16 -17.02
C ILE A 100 -11.58 -4.61 -17.06
N GLY A 101 -12.56 -3.92 -17.64
CA GLY A 101 -12.61 -2.46 -17.63
C GLY A 101 -12.65 -1.86 -16.21
N GLY A 102 -13.29 -2.55 -15.27
CA GLY A 102 -13.31 -2.18 -13.86
C GLY A 102 -11.95 -2.35 -13.18
N TRP A 103 -11.20 -3.41 -13.51
CA TRP A 103 -9.81 -3.60 -13.03
C TRP A 103 -8.88 -2.50 -13.53
N VAL A 104 -8.98 -2.14 -14.81
CA VAL A 104 -8.22 -1.03 -15.42
C VAL A 104 -8.55 0.29 -14.72
N LEU A 105 -9.84 0.62 -14.62
CA LEU A 105 -10.30 1.86 -14.01
C LEU A 105 -9.89 1.94 -12.53
N ALA A 106 -10.05 0.86 -11.77
CA ALA A 106 -9.64 0.79 -10.37
C ALA A 106 -8.14 1.04 -10.22
N GLY A 107 -7.30 0.38 -11.04
CA GLY A 107 -5.85 0.57 -11.01
C GLY A 107 -5.45 2.03 -11.28
N ILE A 108 -5.96 2.62 -12.36
CA ILE A 108 -5.66 4.02 -12.74
C ILE A 108 -6.10 4.99 -11.64
N LEU A 109 -7.34 4.86 -11.13
CA LEU A 109 -7.88 5.74 -10.10
C LEU A 109 -7.11 5.65 -8.78
N VAL A 110 -6.75 4.42 -8.35
CA VAL A 110 -5.88 4.22 -7.18
C VAL A 110 -4.50 4.83 -7.43
N GLY A 111 -3.94 4.68 -8.63
CA GLY A 111 -2.63 5.23 -8.97
C GLY A 111 -2.60 6.75 -8.87
N ILE A 112 -3.53 7.42 -9.58
CA ILE A 112 -3.68 8.88 -9.55
C ILE A 112 -3.98 9.35 -8.12
N GLY A 113 -4.96 8.73 -7.45
CA GLY A 113 -5.41 9.13 -6.12
C GLY A 113 -4.30 9.04 -5.07
N THR A 114 -3.55 7.93 -5.05
CA THR A 114 -2.45 7.76 -4.07
C THR A 114 -1.32 8.75 -4.30
N LYS A 115 -1.04 9.11 -5.55
CA LYS A 115 0.00 10.09 -5.89
C LYS A 115 -0.44 11.51 -5.58
N MET A 116 -1.68 11.86 -5.91
CA MET A 116 -2.27 13.17 -5.69
C MET A 116 -2.46 13.46 -4.19
N GLY A 117 -2.98 12.48 -3.43
CA GLY A 117 -3.18 12.58 -1.98
C GLY A 117 -1.90 12.50 -1.15
N ASN A 118 -0.78 12.09 -1.77
CA ASN A 118 0.50 11.82 -1.11
C ASN A 118 0.41 10.69 -0.05
N GLY A 119 -0.35 9.64 -0.36
CA GLY A 119 -0.54 8.51 0.55
C GLY A 119 -1.69 7.60 0.15
N CYS A 120 -1.80 6.48 0.85
CA CYS A 120 -2.91 5.52 0.77
C CYS A 120 -3.34 5.15 2.20
N THR A 121 -4.12 4.06 2.34
CA THR A 121 -4.60 3.56 3.64
C THR A 121 -3.50 3.36 4.68
N SER A 122 -2.33 2.81 4.31
CA SER A 122 -1.23 2.62 5.28
C SER A 122 -0.57 3.93 5.71
N GLY A 123 -0.49 4.93 4.82
CA GLY A 123 0.08 6.24 5.14
C GLY A 123 -0.85 7.14 5.96
N HIS A 124 -2.11 7.29 5.52
CA HIS A 124 -3.09 8.17 6.17
C HIS A 124 -3.86 7.46 7.29
N GLY A 125 -4.31 6.24 7.09
CA GLY A 125 -5.03 5.47 8.10
C GLY A 125 -4.08 4.98 9.20
N VAL A 126 -3.25 3.99 8.88
CA VAL A 126 -2.41 3.28 9.87
C VAL A 126 -1.37 4.18 10.51
N CYS A 127 -0.65 4.99 9.73
CA CYS A 127 0.38 5.86 10.29
C CYS A 127 -0.13 7.27 10.65
N GLY A 128 -1.20 7.73 10.00
CA GLY A 128 -1.66 9.12 10.09
C GLY A 128 -2.64 9.39 11.22
N LEU A 129 -3.63 8.51 11.43
CA LEU A 129 -4.63 8.64 12.50
C LEU A 129 -4.04 8.60 13.91
N PRO A 130 -3.07 7.71 14.25
CA PRO A 130 -2.49 7.66 15.59
C PRO A 130 -1.77 8.95 16.01
N ARG A 131 -1.36 9.77 15.03
CA ARG A 131 -0.73 11.08 15.26
C ARG A 131 -1.73 12.23 15.33
N LEU A 132 -3.04 11.94 15.30
CA LEU A 132 -4.12 12.93 15.34
C LEU A 132 -4.00 14.02 14.25
N SER A 133 -3.51 13.64 13.07
CA SER A 133 -3.35 14.57 11.96
C SER A 133 -4.69 14.85 11.28
N ILE A 134 -5.15 16.12 11.33
CA ILE A 134 -6.36 16.59 10.65
C ILE A 134 -6.32 16.22 9.16
N ARG A 135 -5.16 16.38 8.51
CA ARG A 135 -4.94 15.99 7.12
C ARG A 135 -5.31 14.52 6.88
N SER A 136 -4.86 13.63 7.76
CA SER A 136 -5.13 12.20 7.64
C SER A 136 -6.57 11.83 7.99
N ILE A 137 -7.18 12.50 8.97
CA ILE A 137 -8.60 12.31 9.31
C ILE A 137 -9.48 12.67 8.11
N VAL A 138 -9.25 13.83 7.49
CA VAL A 138 -10.00 14.26 6.29
C VAL A 138 -9.76 13.31 5.13
N ALA A 139 -8.51 12.90 4.88
CA ALA A 139 -8.21 11.93 3.83
C ALA A 139 -8.97 10.61 4.05
N VAL A 140 -8.93 10.07 5.27
CA VAL A 140 -9.61 8.82 5.64
C VAL A 140 -11.12 8.92 5.49
N GLY A 141 -11.74 9.98 6.03
CA GLY A 141 -13.17 10.21 5.87
C GLY A 141 -13.57 10.32 4.40
N THR A 142 -12.78 11.03 3.60
CA THR A 142 -13.06 11.23 2.16
C THR A 142 -12.96 9.92 1.37
N PHE A 143 -11.84 9.19 1.48
CA PHE A 143 -11.69 7.96 0.71
C PHE A 143 -12.65 6.87 1.19
N MET A 144 -12.99 6.83 2.49
CA MET A 144 -13.94 5.87 3.02
C MET A 144 -15.35 6.17 2.51
N GLY A 145 -15.78 7.43 2.56
CA GLY A 145 -17.08 7.85 2.03
C GLY A 145 -17.23 7.58 0.53
N CYS A 146 -16.22 7.94 -0.27
CA CYS A 146 -16.22 7.65 -1.71
C CYS A 146 -16.18 6.15 -2.01
N GLY A 147 -15.40 5.39 -1.23
CA GLY A 147 -15.30 3.94 -1.35
C GLY A 147 -16.62 3.24 -1.06
N ILE A 148 -17.29 3.61 0.03
CA ILE A 148 -18.62 3.07 0.40
C ILE A 148 -19.65 3.39 -0.68
N ALA A 149 -19.66 4.65 -1.15
CA ALA A 149 -20.61 5.10 -2.17
C ALA A 149 -20.45 4.28 -3.46
N ILE A 150 -19.24 4.17 -4.01
CA ILE A 150 -19.04 3.45 -5.27
C ILE A 150 -19.17 1.93 -5.11
N ALA A 151 -18.73 1.37 -3.97
CA ALA A 151 -18.87 -0.06 -3.69
C ALA A 151 -20.35 -0.47 -3.59
N THR A 152 -21.20 0.42 -3.10
CA THR A 152 -22.65 0.21 -3.10
C THR A 152 -23.25 0.41 -4.49
N LEU A 153 -22.82 1.44 -5.22
CA LEU A 153 -23.37 1.76 -6.55
C LEU A 153 -22.94 0.77 -7.65
N ARG A 154 -21.77 0.13 -7.55
CA ARG A 154 -21.24 -0.75 -8.62
C ARG A 154 -22.15 -1.93 -8.93
N TYR A 155 -22.97 -2.39 -7.97
CA TYR A 155 -23.93 -3.48 -8.20
C TYR A 155 -25.10 -3.07 -9.10
N HIS A 156 -25.34 -1.76 -9.27
CA HIS A 156 -26.34 -1.21 -10.18
C HIS A 156 -25.79 -0.86 -11.57
N VAL A 157 -24.47 -0.97 -11.78
CA VAL A 157 -23.82 -0.63 -13.05
C VAL A 157 -23.40 -1.91 -13.77
N GLU A 158 -24.13 -2.27 -14.82
CA GLU A 158 -23.92 -3.52 -15.57
C GLU A 158 -22.49 -3.63 -16.17
N PHE A 159 -21.91 -2.50 -16.60
CA PHE A 159 -20.52 -2.40 -17.07
C PHE A 159 -19.48 -2.89 -16.03
N LEU A 160 -19.78 -2.77 -14.73
CA LEU A 160 -18.87 -3.20 -13.67
C LEU A 160 -19.14 -4.64 -13.21
N ARG A 161 -20.23 -5.27 -13.64
CA ARG A 161 -20.68 -6.59 -13.15
C ARG A 161 -20.33 -7.76 -14.07
N SER A 162 -20.14 -7.54 -15.37
CA SER A 162 -19.87 -8.64 -16.31
C SER A 162 -18.53 -9.32 -16.02
N ARG A 163 -18.55 -10.59 -15.62
CA ARG A 163 -17.35 -11.41 -15.39
C ARG A 163 -16.65 -11.67 -16.72
N GLN A 164 -15.37 -11.34 -16.78
CA GLN A 164 -14.47 -11.80 -17.86
C GLN A 164 -13.25 -12.46 -17.24
N SER A 165 -13.15 -13.77 -17.41
CA SER A 165 -11.98 -14.58 -17.07
C SER A 165 -11.07 -14.70 -18.31
N PHE A 166 -9.76 -14.84 -18.08
CA PHE A 166 -8.78 -15.12 -19.14
C PHE A 166 -8.83 -16.58 -19.62
N GLY A 167 -9.74 -17.39 -19.09
CA GLY A 167 -9.88 -18.82 -19.37
C GLY A 167 -9.11 -19.69 -18.38
N ASN A 168 -9.61 -20.90 -18.15
CA ASN A 168 -9.13 -21.80 -17.09
C ASN A 168 -7.63 -22.12 -17.20
N GLY A 169 -7.09 -22.30 -18.41
CA GLY A 169 -5.68 -22.62 -18.61
C GLY A 169 -4.70 -21.52 -18.16
N PHE A 170 -5.12 -20.24 -18.22
CA PHE A 170 -4.30 -19.14 -17.70
C PHE A 170 -4.37 -19.07 -16.18
N GLU A 171 -5.54 -19.34 -15.60
CA GLU A 171 -5.76 -19.36 -14.15
C GLU A 171 -4.97 -20.47 -13.47
N ASP A 172 -4.87 -21.65 -14.08
CA ASP A 172 -4.08 -22.77 -13.55
C ASP A 172 -2.56 -22.55 -13.68
N ALA A 173 -2.11 -21.85 -14.73
CA ALA A 173 -0.69 -21.58 -14.95
C ALA A 173 -0.15 -20.38 -14.14
N TRP A 174 -1.03 -19.51 -13.65
CA TRP A 174 -0.64 -18.27 -12.97
C TRP A 174 0.08 -18.50 -11.64
N PRO A 175 -0.36 -19.41 -10.74
CA PRO A 175 0.38 -19.70 -9.50
C PRO A 175 1.82 -20.16 -9.75
N ILE A 176 2.03 -20.97 -10.80
CA ILE A 176 3.37 -21.45 -11.19
C ILE A 176 4.24 -20.27 -11.65
N THR A 177 3.70 -19.44 -12.53
CA THR A 177 4.37 -18.23 -13.03
C THR A 177 4.71 -17.29 -11.87
N GLY A 178 3.78 -17.15 -10.94
CA GLY A 178 3.93 -16.35 -9.73
C GLY A 178 5.08 -16.84 -8.86
N GLY A 179 5.21 -18.16 -8.68
CA GLY A 179 6.33 -18.77 -7.96
C GLY A 179 7.69 -18.48 -8.57
N VAL A 180 7.81 -18.56 -9.90
CA VAL A 180 9.05 -18.21 -10.62
C VAL A 180 9.41 -16.74 -10.41
N LEU A 181 8.43 -15.83 -10.48
CA LEU A 181 8.67 -14.41 -10.26
C LEU A 181 9.13 -14.11 -8.82
N VAL A 182 8.52 -14.74 -7.81
CA VAL A 182 8.96 -14.61 -6.41
C VAL A 182 10.38 -15.15 -6.22
N ALA A 183 10.72 -16.28 -6.87
CA ALA A 183 12.07 -16.83 -6.84
C ALA A 183 13.10 -15.87 -7.46
N ILE A 184 12.77 -15.20 -8.58
CA ILE A 184 13.62 -14.18 -9.20
C ILE A 184 13.80 -12.98 -8.26
N ILE A 185 12.72 -12.48 -7.65
CA ILE A 185 12.78 -11.37 -6.69
C ILE A 185 13.69 -11.73 -5.50
N LEU A 186 13.55 -12.95 -4.96
CA LEU A 186 14.40 -13.43 -3.88
C LEU A 186 15.86 -13.61 -4.30
N ALA A 187 16.12 -14.13 -5.51
CA ALA A 187 17.47 -14.27 -6.03
C ALA A 187 18.18 -12.91 -6.19
N ILE A 188 17.46 -11.90 -6.70
CA ILE A 188 17.97 -10.52 -6.79
C ILE A 188 18.22 -9.95 -5.39
N PHE A 189 17.29 -10.14 -4.44
CA PHE A 189 17.47 -9.70 -3.05
C PHE A 189 18.70 -10.34 -2.38
N ILE A 190 18.88 -11.65 -2.52
CA ILE A 190 20.04 -12.38 -1.97
C ILE A 190 21.32 -11.88 -2.64
N GLY A 191 21.35 -11.76 -3.96
CA GLY A 191 22.51 -11.26 -4.70
C GLY A 191 22.92 -9.84 -4.30
N LEU A 192 21.95 -8.93 -4.16
CA LEU A 192 22.20 -7.56 -3.71
C LEU A 192 22.65 -7.52 -2.25
N THR A 193 22.09 -8.37 -1.38
CA THR A 193 22.51 -8.47 0.02
C THR A 193 23.97 -8.94 0.11
N ILE A 194 24.34 -10.02 -0.59
CA ILE A 194 25.73 -10.52 -0.64
C ILE A 194 26.66 -9.43 -1.17
N TYR A 195 26.28 -8.74 -2.25
CA TYR A 195 27.04 -7.62 -2.80
C TYR A 195 27.29 -6.52 -1.77
N MET A 196 26.28 -6.17 -0.96
CA MET A 196 26.41 -5.17 0.10
C MET A 196 27.35 -5.63 1.21
N PHE A 197 27.29 -6.89 1.62
CA PHE A 197 28.19 -7.45 2.63
C PHE A 197 29.66 -7.44 2.18
N ILE A 198 29.92 -7.61 0.87
CA ILE A 198 31.26 -7.58 0.28
C ILE A 198 31.76 -6.14 0.12
N LYS A 199 30.94 -5.24 -0.42
CA LYS A 199 31.39 -3.92 -0.87
C LYS A 199 31.33 -2.84 0.20
N MET A 200 30.40 -2.93 1.15
CA MET A 200 30.23 -1.88 2.16
C MET A 200 31.16 -2.14 3.34
N GLU A 201 31.82 -1.10 3.83
CA GLU A 201 32.64 -1.20 5.04
C GLU A 201 31.80 -0.97 6.30
N GLU A 202 30.86 -0.02 6.23
CA GLU A 202 29.99 0.32 7.36
C GLU A 202 28.96 -0.78 7.65
N ALA A 203 28.87 -1.19 8.92
CA ALA A 203 27.89 -2.18 9.36
C ALA A 203 26.44 -1.72 9.14
N LYS A 204 26.16 -0.41 9.21
CA LYS A 204 24.83 0.14 8.99
C LYS A 204 24.31 -0.18 7.60
N ASP A 205 25.12 0.03 6.57
CA ASP A 205 24.72 -0.25 5.20
C ASP A 205 24.50 -1.76 4.96
N LYS A 206 25.31 -2.64 5.56
CA LYS A 206 25.17 -4.10 5.40
C LYS A 206 23.80 -4.62 5.84
N TRP A 207 23.28 -4.09 6.95
CA TRP A 207 22.04 -4.56 7.56
C TRP A 207 20.79 -3.86 7.02
N ASP A 208 20.92 -2.81 6.19
CA ASP A 208 19.80 -2.07 5.61
C ASP A 208 18.82 -2.98 4.87
N MET A 209 19.31 -3.75 3.90
CA MET A 209 18.48 -4.66 3.10
C MET A 209 17.85 -5.81 3.92
N PRO A 210 18.61 -6.56 4.75
CA PRO A 210 18.03 -7.59 5.61
C PRO A 210 16.94 -7.07 6.54
N ILE A 211 17.14 -5.91 7.16
CA ILE A 211 16.14 -5.32 8.07
C ILE A 211 14.89 -4.90 7.30
N GLY A 212 15.06 -4.23 6.15
CA GLY A 212 13.94 -3.87 5.28
C GLY A 212 13.12 -5.10 4.87
N PHE A 213 13.78 -6.21 4.55
CA PHE A 213 13.14 -7.49 4.23
C PHE A 213 12.35 -8.07 5.41
N CYS A 214 12.95 -8.14 6.61
CA CYS A 214 12.26 -8.62 7.80
C CYS A 214 11.04 -7.77 8.16
N VAL A 215 11.15 -6.44 8.05
CA VAL A 215 10.01 -5.53 8.28
C VAL A 215 8.92 -5.76 7.22
N GLY A 216 9.31 -6.01 5.97
CA GLY A 216 8.42 -6.42 4.88
C GLY A 216 7.69 -7.75 5.15
N LEU A 217 8.40 -8.76 5.68
CA LEU A 217 7.80 -10.04 6.08
C LEU A 217 6.74 -9.86 7.16
N ILE A 218 7.01 -9.07 8.21
CA ILE A 218 6.05 -8.80 9.30
C ILE A 218 4.83 -8.05 8.74
N PHE A 219 5.06 -7.04 7.90
CA PHE A 219 3.99 -6.27 7.27
C PHE A 219 3.11 -7.17 6.39
N GLY A 220 3.72 -8.00 5.54
CA GLY A 220 3.02 -8.91 4.65
C GLY A 220 2.27 -10.00 5.40
N ALA A 221 2.86 -10.59 6.44
CA ALA A 221 2.17 -11.52 7.34
C ALA A 221 0.93 -10.88 7.95
N GLY A 222 1.05 -9.62 8.41
CA GLY A 222 -0.08 -8.85 8.92
C GLY A 222 -1.18 -8.64 7.87
N LEU A 223 -0.83 -8.36 6.61
CA LEU A 223 -1.82 -8.24 5.51
C LEU A 223 -2.57 -9.56 5.24
N VAL A 224 -1.86 -10.69 5.25
CA VAL A 224 -2.44 -12.01 4.98
C VAL A 224 -3.30 -12.47 6.15
N ILE A 225 -2.79 -12.41 7.38
CA ILE A 225 -3.50 -12.81 8.61
C ILE A 225 -4.73 -11.92 8.85
N SER A 226 -4.64 -10.62 8.56
CA SER A 226 -5.80 -9.72 8.71
C SER A 226 -6.92 -9.98 7.70
N GLY A 227 -6.67 -10.81 6.68
CA GLY A 227 -7.60 -11.02 5.58
C GLY A 227 -7.70 -9.84 4.61
N MET A 228 -6.82 -8.83 4.68
CA MET A 228 -6.80 -7.72 3.71
C MET A 228 -6.34 -8.15 2.31
N CYS A 229 -5.75 -9.34 2.17
CA CYS A 229 -5.52 -9.98 0.87
C CYS A 229 -6.80 -10.53 0.23
N ARG A 230 -7.92 -10.61 0.97
CA ARG A 230 -9.21 -11.02 0.41
C ARG A 230 -9.95 -9.79 -0.11
N ARG A 231 -10.18 -9.77 -1.42
CA ARG A 231 -10.97 -8.74 -2.10
C ARG A 231 -12.43 -8.78 -1.66
N THR A 232 -12.98 -9.98 -1.50
CA THR A 232 -14.38 -10.18 -1.06
C THR A 232 -14.66 -9.48 0.26
N LYS A 233 -13.75 -9.63 1.23
CA LYS A 233 -13.82 -8.95 2.54
C LYS A 233 -13.83 -7.44 2.44
N ILE A 234 -12.94 -6.88 1.61
CA ILE A 234 -12.83 -5.44 1.43
C ILE A 234 -14.10 -4.89 0.79
N VAL A 235 -14.61 -5.54 -0.25
CA VAL A 235 -15.84 -5.11 -0.93
C VAL A 235 -17.05 -5.26 -0.02
N ASN A 236 -17.15 -6.35 0.75
CA ASN A 236 -18.24 -6.56 1.71
C ASN A 236 -18.21 -5.55 2.86
N PHE A 237 -17.03 -5.12 3.31
CA PHE A 237 -16.92 -4.04 4.28
C PHE A 237 -17.42 -2.70 3.73
N LEU A 238 -17.17 -2.41 2.45
CA LEU A 238 -17.55 -1.13 1.85
C LEU A 238 -18.98 -1.07 1.36
N THR A 239 -19.58 -2.21 1.08
CA THR A 239 -20.94 -2.26 0.53
C THR A 239 -21.94 -2.27 1.66
N ILE A 240 -22.95 -1.40 1.59
CA ILE A 240 -24.08 -1.44 2.53
C ILE A 240 -25.04 -2.53 2.03
N HIS A 241 -24.79 -3.79 2.42
CA HIS A 241 -25.63 -4.95 2.07
C HIS A 241 -25.82 -5.89 3.28
N LYS A 242 -26.49 -7.03 3.06
CA LYS A 242 -26.82 -8.00 4.12
C LYS A 242 -25.64 -8.81 4.65
N ASP A 243 -24.57 -8.97 3.87
CA ASP A 243 -23.37 -9.75 4.21
C ASP A 243 -22.21 -8.86 4.68
N TRP A 244 -22.52 -7.69 5.25
CA TRP A 244 -21.53 -6.69 5.66
C TRP A 244 -20.52 -7.26 6.67
N ASP A 245 -19.23 -7.11 6.39
CA ASP A 245 -18.14 -7.68 7.19
C ASP A 245 -17.35 -6.58 7.94
N PRO A 246 -17.42 -6.50 9.28
CA PRO A 246 -16.71 -5.48 10.07
C PRO A 246 -15.20 -5.72 10.24
N SER A 247 -14.63 -6.79 9.67
CA SER A 247 -13.22 -7.17 9.86
C SER A 247 -12.26 -6.01 9.62
N LEU A 248 -12.45 -5.18 8.58
CA LEU A 248 -11.54 -4.08 8.24
C LEU A 248 -11.44 -3.02 9.36
N MET A 249 -12.53 -2.77 10.10
CA MET A 249 -12.51 -1.85 11.24
C MET A 249 -11.56 -2.36 12.33
N LEU A 250 -11.57 -3.66 12.61
CA LEU A 250 -10.69 -4.26 13.61
C LEU A 250 -9.23 -4.24 13.17
N VAL A 251 -8.94 -4.44 11.88
CA VAL A 251 -7.58 -4.27 11.34
C VAL A 251 -7.07 -2.86 11.60
N MET A 252 -7.89 -1.84 11.27
CA MET A 252 -7.53 -0.45 11.53
C MET A 252 -7.37 -0.17 13.03
N CYS A 253 -8.26 -0.68 13.88
CA CYS A 253 -8.18 -0.51 15.33
C CYS A 253 -6.89 -1.09 15.91
N GLY A 254 -6.53 -2.34 15.56
CA GLY A 254 -5.29 -2.97 16.02
C GLY A 254 -4.04 -2.20 15.57
N ALA A 255 -4.01 -1.79 14.29
CA ALA A 255 -2.89 -1.03 13.75
C ALA A 255 -2.76 0.36 14.41
N ILE A 256 -3.90 1.05 14.63
CA ILE A 256 -3.93 2.36 15.28
C ILE A 256 -3.49 2.26 16.73
N LEU A 257 -3.94 1.25 17.48
CA LEU A 257 -3.59 1.06 18.89
C LEU A 257 -2.08 0.88 19.07
N VAL A 258 -1.48 -0.03 18.29
CA VAL A 258 -0.02 -0.27 18.34
C VAL A 258 0.76 0.98 17.96
N ASN A 259 0.35 1.67 16.88
CA ASN A 259 1.03 2.87 16.44
C ASN A 259 0.81 4.07 17.37
N ALA A 260 -0.35 4.20 18.02
CA ALA A 260 -0.63 5.29 18.96
C ALA A 260 0.28 5.19 20.18
N PHE A 261 0.43 3.98 20.73
CA PHE A 261 1.37 3.73 21.82
C PHE A 261 2.81 4.00 21.38
N THR A 262 3.21 3.43 20.24
CA THR A 262 4.63 3.40 19.89
C THR A 262 5.11 4.69 19.23
N PHE A 263 4.29 5.39 18.43
CA PHE A 263 4.67 6.71 17.92
C PHE A 263 4.67 7.77 19.01
N THR A 264 3.74 7.74 19.97
CA THR A 264 3.80 8.67 21.10
C THR A 264 5.04 8.43 21.95
N TRP A 265 5.52 7.19 22.05
CA TRP A 265 6.78 6.93 22.77
C TRP A 265 8.03 7.30 21.94
N ILE A 266 8.07 6.93 20.66
CA ILE A 266 9.21 7.17 19.75
C ILE A 266 9.39 8.66 19.44
N ILE A 267 8.32 9.38 19.09
CA ILE A 267 8.40 10.80 18.72
C ILE A 267 8.95 11.65 19.87
N TYR A 268 8.71 11.25 21.12
CA TYR A 268 9.16 12.00 22.30
C TYR A 268 10.54 11.59 22.81
N LYS A 269 11.01 10.35 22.54
CA LYS A 269 12.30 9.85 23.05
C LYS A 269 13.39 9.67 22.01
N VAL A 270 13.06 9.54 20.72
CA VAL A 270 14.03 9.22 19.66
C VAL A 270 14.32 10.49 18.86
N LYS A 271 15.58 10.96 18.93
CA LYS A 271 16.03 12.19 18.23
C LYS A 271 16.49 11.93 16.79
N GLU A 272 17.05 10.76 16.51
CA GLU A 272 17.60 10.39 15.20
C GLU A 272 17.21 8.94 14.84
N PRO A 273 16.89 8.64 13.55
CA PRO A 273 16.62 7.26 13.11
C PRO A 273 17.91 6.43 13.03
N VAL A 274 17.78 5.10 13.03
CA VAL A 274 18.95 4.19 13.01
C VAL A 274 19.73 4.25 11.70
N PHE A 275 19.03 4.26 10.56
CA PHE A 275 19.58 4.28 9.19
C PHE A 275 19.27 5.57 8.42
N GLY A 276 18.28 6.36 8.88
CA GLY A 276 17.89 7.61 8.23
C GLY A 276 18.67 8.80 8.77
N GLU A 277 18.90 9.81 7.93
CA GLU A 277 19.57 11.06 8.33
C GLU A 277 18.67 11.96 9.19
N THR A 278 17.36 11.95 8.95
CA THR A 278 16.39 12.78 9.70
C THR A 278 15.03 12.07 9.80
N ILE A 279 14.33 12.30 10.92
CA ILE A 279 12.94 11.87 11.08
C ILE A 279 12.04 12.82 10.27
N CYS A 280 11.45 12.29 9.19
CA CYS A 280 10.51 13.02 8.34
C CYS A 280 9.11 13.05 8.98
N ASN A 281 8.91 13.97 9.94
CA ASN A 281 7.57 14.20 10.48
C ASN A 281 6.78 15.14 9.55
N PRO A 282 5.57 14.79 9.07
CA PRO A 282 4.80 15.65 8.19
C PRO A 282 4.39 16.94 8.92
N LYS A 283 5.05 18.06 8.60
CA LYS A 283 4.77 19.37 9.23
C LYS A 283 3.53 20.06 8.68
N ASN A 284 3.05 19.64 7.50
CA ASN A 284 1.97 20.35 6.82
C ASN A 284 0.58 19.88 7.30
N LYS A 285 -0.05 20.72 8.13
CA LYS A 285 -1.40 20.50 8.67
C LYS A 285 -2.53 20.96 7.73
N LYS A 286 -2.21 21.65 6.62
CA LYS A 286 -3.23 22.23 5.74
C LYS A 286 -3.94 21.13 4.96
N VAL A 287 -5.28 21.18 4.99
CA VAL A 287 -6.16 20.41 4.12
C VAL A 287 -6.29 21.22 2.83
N ASP A 288 -5.73 20.72 1.74
CA ASP A 288 -5.85 21.33 0.42
C ASP A 288 -6.81 20.54 -0.47
N LEU A 289 -7.32 21.19 -1.51
CA LEU A 289 -8.19 20.53 -2.49
C LEU A 289 -7.49 19.34 -3.15
N ARG A 290 -6.16 19.42 -3.30
CA ARG A 290 -5.34 18.34 -3.87
C ARG A 290 -5.45 17.06 -3.05
N LEU A 291 -5.36 17.14 -1.72
CA LEU A 291 -5.56 16.02 -0.83
C LEU A 291 -6.96 15.42 -0.95
N VAL A 292 -7.99 16.27 -0.90
CA VAL A 292 -9.39 15.82 -0.91
C VAL A 292 -9.73 15.12 -2.22
N CYS A 293 -9.37 15.72 -3.37
CA CYS A 293 -9.54 15.10 -4.68
C CYS A 293 -8.73 13.80 -4.81
N GLY A 294 -7.48 13.78 -4.35
CA GLY A 294 -6.67 12.57 -4.37
C GLY A 294 -7.26 11.44 -3.51
N ALA A 295 -7.74 11.77 -2.31
CA ALA A 295 -8.41 10.83 -1.42
C ALA A 295 -9.72 10.31 -2.02
N ALA A 296 -10.52 11.18 -2.65
CA ALA A 296 -11.74 10.79 -3.33
C ALA A 296 -11.46 9.80 -4.48
N LEU A 297 -10.50 10.10 -5.37
CA LEU A 297 -10.12 9.22 -6.47
C LEU A 297 -9.58 7.86 -5.96
N PHE A 298 -8.76 7.89 -4.90
CA PHE A 298 -8.29 6.67 -4.27
C PHE A 298 -9.46 5.84 -3.71
N GLY A 299 -10.40 6.48 -3.01
CA GLY A 299 -11.60 5.83 -2.47
C GLY A 299 -12.45 5.21 -3.57
N LEU A 300 -12.68 5.94 -4.66
CA LEU A 300 -13.42 5.43 -5.82
C LEU A 300 -12.75 4.18 -6.44
N GLY A 301 -11.44 4.25 -6.72
CA GLY A 301 -10.72 3.11 -7.28
C GLY A 301 -10.66 1.92 -6.32
N TRP A 302 -10.46 2.17 -5.03
CA TRP A 302 -10.44 1.15 -3.99
C TRP A 302 -11.80 0.47 -3.81
N GLY A 303 -12.91 1.22 -3.86
CA GLY A 303 -14.26 0.66 -3.78
C GLY A 303 -14.69 -0.14 -5.02
N ILE A 304 -14.21 0.23 -6.22
CA ILE A 304 -14.44 -0.55 -7.45
C ILE A 304 -13.64 -1.85 -7.43
N GLY A 305 -12.34 -1.74 -7.13
CA GLY A 305 -11.39 -2.86 -7.22
C GLY A 305 -11.34 -3.75 -5.98
N GLY A 306 -11.76 -3.25 -4.81
CA GLY A 306 -11.61 -3.94 -3.53
C GLY A 306 -10.15 -4.17 -3.13
N LEU A 307 -9.21 -3.41 -3.70
CA LEU A 307 -7.77 -3.67 -3.61
C LEU A 307 -7.00 -2.38 -3.42
N CYS A 308 -6.07 -2.38 -2.47
CA CYS A 308 -5.12 -1.30 -2.29
C CYS A 308 -3.69 -1.79 -2.60
N PRO A 309 -2.72 -0.88 -2.78
CA PRO A 309 -1.38 -1.26 -3.23
C PRO A 309 -0.68 -2.31 -2.35
N GLY A 310 -0.92 -2.35 -1.03
CA GLY A 310 -0.31 -3.37 -0.17
C GLY A 310 -0.76 -4.80 -0.50
N PRO A 311 -2.04 -5.14 -0.29
CA PRO A 311 -2.64 -6.40 -0.71
C PRO A 311 -2.43 -6.71 -2.20
N GLY A 312 -2.45 -5.71 -3.07
CA GLY A 312 -2.21 -5.87 -4.50
C GLY A 312 -0.84 -6.48 -4.81
N MET A 313 0.22 -6.09 -4.07
CA MET A 313 1.56 -6.66 -4.25
C MET A 313 1.65 -8.13 -3.80
N ILE A 314 0.85 -8.54 -2.82
CA ILE A 314 0.78 -9.94 -2.39
C ILE A 314 -0.03 -10.75 -3.39
N ASN A 315 -1.21 -10.25 -3.75
CA ASN A 315 -2.12 -10.94 -4.64
C ASN A 315 -1.63 -10.97 -6.10
N PHE A 316 -0.61 -10.21 -6.46
CA PHE A 316 -0.07 -10.20 -7.83
C PHE A 316 0.21 -11.61 -8.37
N PHE A 317 0.75 -12.48 -7.53
CA PHE A 317 1.12 -13.85 -7.90
C PHE A 317 -0.03 -14.85 -7.75
N LEU A 318 -1.15 -14.43 -7.15
CA LEU A 318 -2.28 -15.31 -6.79
C LEU A 318 -3.53 -15.04 -7.65
N VAL A 319 -3.76 -13.78 -8.01
CA VAL A 319 -4.93 -13.33 -8.76
C VAL A 319 -4.48 -12.90 -10.15
N THR A 320 -4.95 -13.60 -11.18
CA THR A 320 -4.58 -13.37 -12.59
C THR A 320 -4.79 -11.92 -13.05
N HIS A 321 -5.92 -11.30 -12.68
CA HIS A 321 -6.27 -9.93 -13.08
C HIS A 321 -5.32 -8.85 -12.53
N MET A 322 -4.43 -9.19 -11.59
CA MET A 322 -3.39 -8.27 -11.13
C MET A 322 -2.37 -7.92 -12.21
N ILE A 323 -2.24 -8.76 -13.25
CA ILE A 323 -1.43 -8.45 -14.44
C ILE A 323 -1.90 -7.17 -15.14
N ILE A 324 -3.18 -6.82 -15.03
CA ILE A 324 -3.75 -5.57 -15.56
C ILE A 324 -3.70 -4.48 -14.50
N TRP A 325 -4.11 -4.80 -13.27
CA TRP A 325 -4.28 -3.80 -12.22
C TRP A 325 -2.96 -3.11 -11.82
N ILE A 326 -1.85 -3.85 -11.69
CA ILE A 326 -0.56 -3.28 -11.30
C ILE A 326 0.02 -2.32 -12.36
N PRO A 327 0.08 -2.67 -13.66
CA PRO A 327 0.48 -1.72 -14.68
C PRO A 327 -0.43 -0.48 -14.73
N CYS A 328 -1.73 -0.65 -14.57
CA CYS A 328 -2.68 0.47 -14.52
C CYS A 328 -2.43 1.39 -13.31
N LEU A 329 -2.12 0.81 -12.14
CA LEU A 329 -1.66 1.54 -10.96
C LEU A 329 -0.40 2.36 -11.25
N ALA A 330 0.60 1.74 -11.87
CA ALA A 330 1.85 2.41 -12.25
C ALA A 330 1.62 3.56 -13.23
N ILE A 331 0.81 3.32 -14.28
CA ILE A 331 0.42 4.34 -15.27
C ILE A 331 -0.29 5.51 -14.59
N GLY A 332 -1.23 5.24 -13.67
CA GLY A 332 -1.92 6.29 -12.92
C GLY A 332 -0.97 7.14 -12.07
N GLN A 333 0.00 6.51 -11.39
CA GLN A 333 0.99 7.23 -10.59
C GLN A 333 1.92 8.10 -11.44
N LEU A 334 2.50 7.53 -12.50
CA LEU A 334 3.42 8.22 -13.39
C LEU A 334 2.72 9.31 -14.19
N GLY A 335 1.53 9.03 -14.71
CA GLY A 335 0.73 9.97 -15.49
C GLY A 335 0.38 11.22 -14.71
N PHE A 336 -0.09 11.06 -13.47
CA PHE A 336 -0.40 12.22 -12.61
C PHE A 336 0.84 13.08 -12.33
N GLU A 337 2.00 12.47 -12.10
CA GLU A 337 3.23 13.25 -11.87
C GLU A 337 3.69 14.04 -13.09
N ILE A 338 3.56 13.47 -14.30
CA ILE A 338 3.90 14.17 -15.54
C ILE A 338 3.00 15.38 -15.70
N VAL A 339 1.70 15.21 -15.44
CA VAL A 339 0.70 16.29 -15.48
C VAL A 339 1.02 17.35 -14.41
N ASP A 340 1.30 16.95 -13.17
CA ASP A 340 1.60 17.87 -12.07
C ASP A 340 2.89 18.67 -12.30
N LYS A 341 3.93 18.04 -12.87
CA LYS A 341 5.16 18.72 -13.31
C LYS A 341 4.88 19.73 -14.43
N SER A 342 4.01 19.36 -15.36
CA SER A 342 3.63 20.25 -16.47
C SER A 342 2.87 21.47 -15.94
N ILE A 343 1.87 21.26 -15.08
CA ILE A 343 1.07 22.35 -14.48
C ILE A 343 1.93 23.25 -13.57
N SER A 344 2.84 22.68 -12.78
CA SER A 344 3.71 23.46 -11.90
C SER A 344 4.70 24.34 -12.66
N LYS A 345 5.15 23.92 -13.85
CA LYS A 345 5.95 24.76 -14.76
C LYS A 345 5.21 26.03 -15.19
N TYR A 346 3.89 25.97 -15.36
CA TYR A 346 3.06 27.15 -15.67
C TYR A 346 2.64 27.96 -14.44
N ARG A 347 2.74 27.38 -13.23
CA ARG A 347 2.37 28.05 -11.97
C ARG A 347 3.53 28.89 -11.39
N GLN A 348 4.77 28.67 -11.82
CA GLN A 348 5.86 29.60 -11.51
C GLN A 348 5.64 30.87 -12.35
N PRO A 349 5.29 32.02 -11.75
CA PRO A 349 5.29 33.27 -12.50
C PRO A 349 6.73 33.55 -12.94
N LYS A 350 6.90 34.16 -14.11
CA LYS A 350 8.12 34.87 -14.49
C LYS A 350 8.57 35.72 -13.30
N ALA A 351 9.57 35.27 -12.57
CA ALA A 351 10.28 36.05 -11.56
C ALA A 351 11.74 36.16 -12.00
N GLU A 352 11.91 36.59 -13.25
CA GLU A 352 13.17 37.04 -13.84
C GLU A 352 12.80 38.20 -14.77
N GLU A 353 12.54 39.36 -14.19
CA GLU A 353 12.68 40.66 -14.85
C GLU A 353 12.79 41.69 -13.71
N GLU A 354 13.90 42.44 -13.71
CA GLU A 354 14.22 43.60 -12.87
C GLU A 354 14.95 43.37 -11.51
N TYR A 355 16.24 42.99 -11.61
CA TYR A 355 17.26 43.58 -10.73
C TYR A 355 18.28 44.26 -11.64
N ASP A 356 18.16 45.59 -11.78
CA ASP A 356 19.15 46.45 -12.42
C ASP A 356 20.26 46.80 -11.40
N PRO A 357 21.50 46.30 -11.56
CA PRO A 357 22.60 46.58 -10.64
C PRO A 357 23.18 48.01 -10.80
N SER A 358 22.67 48.83 -11.72
CA SER A 358 23.26 50.13 -12.06
C SER A 358 22.71 51.32 -11.25
N ALA A 359 21.64 51.14 -10.48
CA ALA A 359 20.96 52.24 -9.78
C ALA A 359 21.61 52.70 -8.45
N ASN A 360 22.78 52.18 -8.06
CA ASN A 360 23.43 52.57 -6.80
C ASN A 360 24.91 52.99 -6.96
N LYS A 361 25.17 53.81 -7.98
CA LYS A 361 26.39 54.63 -8.04
C LYS A 361 26.02 56.10 -7.86
N VAL A 362 25.98 56.53 -6.60
CA VAL A 362 26.29 57.93 -6.25
C VAL A 362 27.62 57.89 -5.51
N HIS A 363 28.69 58.16 -6.26
CA HIS A 363 30.00 58.58 -5.76
C HIS A 363 29.93 60.05 -5.28
N PRO A 364 30.98 60.60 -4.67
CA PRO A 364 31.91 60.08 -3.66
C PRO A 364 31.80 60.80 -2.30
#